data_AF-A0A916SCS4-F1
#
_entry.id   AF-A0A916SCS4-F1
#
_cell.length_a   1.000
_cell.length_b   1.000
_cell.length_c   1.000
_cell.angle_alpha   90.00
_cell.angle_beta   90.00
_cell.angle_gamma   90.00
#
_symmetry.space_group_name_H-M   'P 1'
#
loop_
_entity.id
_entity.type
_entity.pdbx_description
1 polymer ?
#
loop_
_entity_poly.entity_id
_entity_poly.type
_entity_poly.pdbx_seq_one_letter_code
_entity_poly.pdbx_strand_id
1 'polypeptide(L)'
;MGRRHILFINKAVGGNNDNQGMIDEPLTDLPPTAMPPQALHAYEKLTPDVVLDALASVGLLGDGRLMALSSYENRVYQVHLETPAGVGATASDIVVVKFYRPGRWSDLQIVEEHRFAAELMAAEIPVVGALVINGRTLHHFNGFSFSVSPRRGGRRPELEDFSVLEWIGRFLARIHTVGGAQPFQHRPALDLQTFGHASRELLLAGNYLPLDMASRWLKAFEKAMDVAQAVFESVGDIRTLRLHGDCHPGNILWTPEGVEGAGPHFVDLDDARSGPAVQDLWMLLSGERAQCLQQLGALVDGYEEFREFPRSELALIEPLRTLRLVHYSAWLAQRWHDPIFPINFPWFGSSDYWKGQVDMLEEQTEAMQEAPLVA
;
A
#
# COMPACT_ATOMS: atom_id res chain seq x y z
N MET A 1 21.11 -9.38 -7.30
CA MET A 1 20.22 -10.45 -6.78
C MET A 1 19.02 -9.87 -5.98
N GLY A 2 18.98 -8.54 -5.73
CA GLY A 2 17.91 -7.87 -4.97
C GLY A 2 16.51 -7.76 -5.61
N ARG A 3 16.32 -7.95 -6.93
CA ARG A 3 14.99 -7.77 -7.58
C ARG A 3 13.93 -8.82 -7.19
N ARG A 4 14.32 -10.03 -6.75
CA ARG A 4 13.34 -11.03 -6.26
C ARG A 4 12.69 -10.62 -4.94
N HIS A 5 13.33 -9.76 -4.13
CA HIS A 5 12.81 -9.33 -2.82
C HIS A 5 11.89 -8.10 -2.91
N ILE A 6 12.02 -7.24 -3.92
CA ILE A 6 11.04 -6.17 -4.19
C ILE A 6 9.66 -6.77 -4.51
N LEU A 7 9.64 -7.91 -5.21
CA LEU A 7 8.40 -8.66 -5.45
C LEU A 7 7.74 -9.14 -4.14
N PHE A 8 8.52 -9.43 -3.08
CA PHE A 8 8.02 -9.80 -1.75
C PHE A 8 7.43 -8.61 -0.99
N ILE A 9 8.04 -7.42 -1.11
CA ILE A 9 7.52 -6.20 -0.46
C ILE A 9 6.19 -5.78 -1.08
N ASN A 10 6.07 -5.88 -2.41
CA ASN A 10 4.80 -5.64 -3.10
C ASN A 10 3.75 -6.75 -2.84
N LYS A 11 4.17 -7.96 -2.43
CA LYS A 11 3.27 -9.07 -2.04
C LYS A 11 2.77 -8.97 -0.60
N ALA A 12 3.50 -8.29 0.28
CA ALA A 12 3.17 -8.16 1.69
C ALA A 12 2.14 -7.04 1.98
N VAL A 13 2.00 -6.07 1.06
CA VAL A 13 1.03 -4.97 1.17
C VAL A 13 -0.25 -5.23 0.36
N GLY A 14 -0.19 -5.99 -0.74
CA GLY A 14 -1.36 -6.45 -1.51
C GLY A 14 -1.38 -7.97 -1.71
N GLY A 15 -2.37 -8.64 -1.14
CA GLY A 15 -2.47 -10.11 -1.05
C GLY A 15 -2.38 -10.89 -2.37
N ASN A 16 -1.68 -12.04 -2.33
CA ASN A 16 -2.24 -13.40 -2.40
C ASN A 16 -1.05 -14.38 -2.37
N ASN A 17 -0.99 -15.29 -1.39
CA ASN A 17 -0.02 -16.38 -1.37
C ASN A 17 -0.73 -17.69 -1.71
N ASP A 18 -0.67 -18.07 -2.98
CA ASP A 18 -0.78 -19.48 -3.36
C ASP A 18 0.56 -20.14 -3.04
N ASN A 19 0.63 -20.84 -1.91
CA ASN A 19 1.54 -21.97 -1.74
C ASN A 19 1.00 -22.94 -0.69
N GLN A 20 0.24 -23.92 -1.15
CA GLN A 20 -0.09 -25.12 -0.39
C GLN A 20 0.98 -26.18 -0.68
N GLY A 21 1.68 -26.64 0.35
CA GLY A 21 2.54 -27.83 0.25
C GLY A 21 3.50 -28.06 1.41
N MET A 22 3.19 -29.07 2.22
CA MET A 22 4.05 -29.91 3.08
C MET A 22 4.33 -29.52 4.56
N ILE A 23 3.46 -30.06 5.43
CA ILE A 23 3.68 -30.87 6.66
C ILE A 23 5.04 -30.91 7.40
N ASP A 24 4.93 -30.60 8.71
CA ASP A 24 5.50 -31.19 9.95
C ASP A 24 7.01 -31.52 10.07
N GLU A 25 7.71 -30.77 10.93
CA GLU A 25 8.72 -31.27 11.90
C GLU A 25 8.87 -30.28 13.10
N PRO A 26 9.28 -30.75 14.31
CA PRO A 26 9.03 -30.03 15.56
C PRO A 26 10.05 -28.92 15.87
N LEU A 27 9.54 -27.76 16.31
CA LEU A 27 10.30 -26.64 16.85
C LEU A 27 11.04 -27.04 18.13
N THR A 28 12.36 -26.84 18.14
CA THR A 28 13.21 -26.89 19.34
C THR A 28 13.21 -25.54 20.04
N ASP A 29 13.12 -25.58 21.37
CA ASP A 29 12.92 -24.45 22.29
C ASP A 29 13.91 -23.29 22.10
N LEU A 30 13.37 -22.09 21.86
CA LEU A 30 14.03 -20.81 22.14
C LEU A 30 13.57 -20.28 23.51
N PRO A 31 14.48 -19.74 24.34
CA PRO A 31 14.13 -19.32 25.70
C PRO A 31 13.28 -18.05 25.70
N PRO A 32 12.35 -17.88 26.66
CA PRO A 32 11.45 -16.74 26.72
C PRO A 32 12.22 -15.49 27.18
N THR A 33 12.42 -14.54 26.28
CA THR A 33 12.70 -13.15 26.67
C THR A 33 11.38 -12.50 27.08
N ALA A 34 11.37 -11.89 28.27
CA ALA A 34 10.16 -11.38 28.91
C ALA A 34 9.49 -10.29 28.05
N MET A 35 8.34 -10.63 27.48
CA MET A 35 7.49 -9.71 26.74
C MET A 35 6.76 -8.75 27.70
N PRO A 36 6.64 -7.46 27.37
CA PRO A 36 5.70 -6.56 28.06
C PRO A 36 4.25 -7.07 27.89
N PRO A 37 3.32 -6.70 28.79
CA PRO A 37 2.00 -7.33 28.91
C PRO A 37 1.21 -7.31 27.59
N GLN A 38 0.70 -8.47 27.20
CA GLN A 38 -0.16 -8.70 26.04
C GLN A 38 -1.43 -7.83 26.13
N ALA A 39 -1.45 -6.73 25.37
CA ALA A 39 -2.72 -6.15 24.95
C ALA A 39 -3.41 -7.17 24.03
N LEU A 40 -4.58 -7.66 24.43
CA LEU A 40 -5.47 -8.50 23.60
C LEU A 40 -5.46 -7.98 22.17
N HIS A 41 -5.18 -8.87 21.21
CA HIS A 41 -4.96 -8.47 19.83
C HIS A 41 -6.22 -7.78 19.28
N ALA A 42 -6.04 -6.60 18.67
CA ALA A 42 -7.14 -5.68 18.34
C ALA A 42 -8.28 -6.36 17.55
N TYR A 43 -7.96 -7.35 16.69
CA TYR A 43 -8.95 -8.06 15.87
C TYR A 43 -9.43 -9.41 16.42
N GLU A 44 -8.94 -9.89 17.56
CA GLU A 44 -9.47 -11.15 18.16
C GLU A 44 -10.98 -11.08 18.41
N LYS A 45 -11.49 -9.86 18.63
CA LYS A 45 -12.92 -9.60 18.86
C LYS A 45 -13.74 -9.47 17.56
N LEU A 46 -13.11 -9.44 16.39
CA LEU A 46 -13.78 -9.27 15.10
C LEU A 46 -14.19 -10.64 14.51
N THR A 47 -15.13 -11.31 15.19
CA THR A 47 -15.70 -12.57 14.71
C THR A 47 -16.63 -12.33 13.50
N PRO A 48 -16.95 -13.38 12.70
CA PRO A 48 -17.94 -13.26 11.62
C PRO A 48 -19.27 -12.64 12.08
N ASP A 49 -19.74 -13.00 13.29
CA ASP A 49 -20.96 -12.43 13.86
C ASP A 49 -20.82 -10.92 14.09
N VAL A 50 -19.69 -10.46 14.63
CA VAL A 50 -19.44 -9.02 14.82
C VAL A 50 -19.38 -8.27 13.49
N VAL A 51 -18.87 -8.90 12.42
CA VAL A 51 -18.88 -8.30 11.07
C VAL A 51 -20.31 -8.14 10.55
N LEU A 52 -21.15 -9.17 10.70
CA LEU A 52 -22.55 -9.12 10.28
C LEU A 52 -23.36 -8.12 11.12
N ASP A 53 -23.16 -8.10 12.44
CA ASP A 53 -23.79 -7.13 13.34
C ASP A 53 -23.39 -5.69 13.02
N ALA A 54 -22.12 -5.45 12.65
CA ALA A 54 -21.67 -4.15 12.20
C ALA A 54 -22.40 -3.67 10.94
N LEU A 55 -22.56 -4.56 9.95
CA LEU A 55 -23.34 -4.24 8.74
C LEU A 55 -24.82 -4.00 9.06
N ALA A 56 -25.42 -4.84 9.91
CA ALA A 56 -26.80 -4.68 10.34
C ALA A 56 -27.01 -3.34 11.07
N SER A 57 -26.02 -2.87 11.86
CA SER A 57 -26.08 -1.60 12.57
C SER A 57 -26.21 -0.37 11.65
N VAL A 58 -25.82 -0.50 10.38
CA VAL A 58 -25.96 0.55 9.36
C VAL A 58 -27.08 0.27 8.35
N GLY A 59 -27.89 -0.77 8.61
CA GLY A 59 -29.04 -1.14 7.78
C GLY A 59 -28.71 -2.07 6.60
N LEU A 60 -27.53 -2.68 6.58
CA LEU A 60 -27.13 -3.66 5.58
C LEU A 60 -27.22 -5.07 6.17
N LEU A 61 -28.30 -5.79 5.86
CA LEU A 61 -28.50 -7.15 6.35
C LEU A 61 -27.76 -8.16 5.46
N GLY A 62 -26.81 -8.89 6.05
CA GLY A 62 -26.09 -9.97 5.38
C GLY A 62 -26.92 -11.27 5.32
N ASP A 63 -26.79 -12.05 4.24
CA ASP A 63 -27.51 -13.32 4.05
C ASP A 63 -26.79 -14.54 4.68
N GLY A 64 -25.72 -14.29 5.43
CA GLY A 64 -24.87 -15.30 6.06
C GLY A 64 -23.65 -15.73 5.23
N ARG A 65 -23.57 -15.41 3.93
CA ARG A 65 -22.37 -15.69 3.12
C ARG A 65 -21.33 -14.59 3.32
N LEU A 66 -20.26 -14.95 4.02
CA LEU A 66 -19.15 -14.07 4.36
C LEU A 66 -17.82 -14.76 4.02
N MET A 67 -16.93 -14.04 3.35
CA MET A 67 -15.58 -14.51 2.99
C MET A 67 -14.54 -13.47 3.42
N ALA A 68 -13.58 -13.87 4.26
CA ALA A 68 -12.43 -13.02 4.56
C ALA A 68 -11.52 -12.90 3.33
N LEU A 69 -11.09 -11.68 3.02
CA LEU A 69 -10.14 -11.38 1.94
C LEU A 69 -8.73 -11.21 2.51
N SER A 70 -7.73 -11.59 1.73
CA SER A 70 -6.31 -11.51 2.11
C SER A 70 -5.86 -10.03 2.21
N SER A 71 -5.82 -9.50 3.43
CA SER A 71 -5.28 -8.18 3.76
C SER A 71 -4.61 -8.23 5.13
N TYR A 72 -3.34 -7.80 5.20
CA TYR A 72 -2.55 -7.78 6.43
C TYR A 72 -2.78 -6.52 7.28
N GLU A 73 -3.09 -5.41 6.63
CA GLU A 73 -3.27 -4.13 7.30
C GLU A 73 -4.64 -4.07 7.97
N ASN A 74 -5.68 -4.13 7.16
CA ASN A 74 -7.08 -4.05 7.56
C ASN A 74 -7.74 -5.43 7.48
N ARG A 75 -8.80 -5.66 8.26
CA ARG A 75 -9.62 -6.87 8.08
C ARG A 75 -10.71 -6.56 7.06
N VAL A 76 -10.64 -7.26 5.93
CA VAL A 76 -11.52 -7.04 4.79
C VAL A 76 -12.35 -8.29 4.56
N TYR A 77 -13.66 -8.13 4.36
CA TYR A 77 -14.58 -9.22 4.10
C TYR A 77 -15.44 -8.91 2.89
N GLN A 78 -15.68 -9.92 2.06
CA GLN A 78 -16.78 -9.90 1.10
C GLN A 78 -18.03 -10.45 1.80
N VAL A 79 -19.14 -9.73 1.73
CA VAL A 79 -20.41 -10.11 2.35
C VAL A 79 -21.53 -10.03 1.33
N HIS A 80 -22.34 -11.08 1.25
CA HIS A 80 -23.58 -11.07 0.49
C HIS A 80 -24.72 -10.53 1.34
N LEU A 81 -25.55 -9.68 0.74
CA LEU A 81 -26.65 -8.98 1.40
C LEU A 81 -28.00 -9.57 0.98
N GLU A 82 -28.97 -9.49 1.89
CA GLU A 82 -30.37 -9.86 1.59
C GLU A 82 -31.00 -8.93 0.55
N THR A 83 -30.58 -7.67 0.52
CA THR A 83 -31.02 -6.66 -0.44
C THR A 83 -29.82 -5.88 -0.99
N PRO A 84 -29.84 -5.49 -2.28
CA PRO A 84 -28.73 -4.74 -2.86
C PRO A 84 -28.45 -3.42 -2.13
N ALA A 85 -27.18 -3.14 -1.87
CA ALA A 85 -26.70 -1.85 -1.36
C ALA A 85 -26.17 -0.97 -2.49
N GLY A 86 -26.24 0.35 -2.32
CA GLY A 86 -25.83 1.33 -3.33
C GLY A 86 -26.98 1.75 -4.27
N VAL A 87 -26.66 2.56 -5.28
CA VAL A 87 -27.64 3.09 -6.24
C VAL A 87 -27.10 3.01 -7.67
N GLY A 88 -27.99 2.81 -8.65
CA GLY A 88 -27.60 2.77 -10.07
C GLY A 88 -26.56 1.69 -10.37
N ALA A 89 -25.48 2.07 -11.06
CA ALA A 89 -24.41 1.15 -11.48
C ALA A 89 -23.59 0.56 -10.31
N THR A 90 -23.74 1.08 -9.08
CA THR A 90 -23.07 0.53 -7.89
C THR A 90 -23.97 -0.36 -7.05
N ALA A 91 -25.24 -0.56 -7.45
CA ALA A 91 -26.17 -1.42 -6.73
C ALA A 91 -25.70 -2.88 -6.80
N SER A 92 -25.41 -3.50 -5.66
CA SER A 92 -24.97 -4.89 -5.60
C SER A 92 -25.44 -5.58 -4.33
N ASP A 93 -25.82 -6.84 -4.45
CA ASP A 93 -26.05 -7.77 -3.34
C ASP A 93 -24.72 -8.29 -2.75
N ILE A 94 -23.57 -7.85 -3.27
CA ILE A 94 -22.25 -8.21 -2.72
C ILE A 94 -21.47 -6.93 -2.43
N VAL A 95 -21.05 -6.79 -1.17
CA VAL A 95 -20.25 -5.65 -0.71
C VAL A 95 -18.91 -6.12 -0.15
N VAL A 96 -17.96 -5.19 -0.11
CA VAL A 96 -16.69 -5.35 0.58
C VAL A 96 -16.73 -4.46 1.82
N VAL A 97 -16.59 -5.05 3.00
CA VAL A 97 -16.48 -4.32 4.26
C VAL A 97 -15.02 -4.31 4.72
N LYS A 98 -14.51 -3.12 5.03
CA LYS A 98 -13.14 -2.89 5.48
C LYS A 98 -13.17 -2.36 6.91
N PHE A 99 -12.63 -3.13 7.85
CA PHE A 99 -12.40 -2.71 9.22
C PHE A 99 -10.98 -2.16 9.34
N TYR A 100 -10.87 -0.88 9.68
CA TYR A 100 -9.59 -0.19 9.77
C TYR A 100 -8.82 -0.64 11.01
N ARG A 101 -7.51 -0.82 10.88
CA ARG A 101 -6.64 -1.17 12.02
C ARG A 101 -6.70 -0.08 13.08
N PRO A 102 -7.15 -0.39 14.31
CA PRO A 102 -7.18 0.59 15.38
C PRO A 102 -5.79 1.20 15.60
N GLY A 103 -5.74 2.53 15.68
CA GLY A 103 -4.50 3.27 15.90
C GLY A 103 -3.62 3.49 14.65
N ARG A 104 -3.95 2.93 13.47
CA ARG A 104 -3.23 3.24 12.22
C ARG A 104 -3.58 4.63 11.71
N TRP A 105 -4.87 4.86 11.51
CA TRP A 105 -5.41 6.11 11.00
C TRP A 105 -6.48 6.64 11.96
N SER A 106 -6.48 7.95 12.15
CA SER A 106 -7.60 8.64 12.81
C SER A 106 -8.82 8.68 11.89
N ASP A 107 -10.01 8.87 12.47
CA ASP A 107 -11.24 9.03 11.69
C ASP A 107 -11.13 10.18 10.68
N LEU A 108 -10.46 11.28 11.03
CA LEU A 108 -10.23 12.40 10.12
C LEU A 108 -9.39 12.01 8.90
N GLN A 109 -8.36 11.18 9.09
CA GLN A 109 -7.52 10.66 8.01
C GLN A 109 -8.28 9.68 7.11
N ILE A 110 -9.11 8.81 7.70
CA ILE A 110 -9.94 7.87 6.94
C ILE A 110 -10.99 8.62 6.12
N VAL A 111 -11.71 9.56 6.73
CA VAL A 111 -12.70 10.39 6.01
C VAL A 111 -12.05 11.24 4.93
N GLU A 112 -10.83 11.70 5.13
CA GLU A 112 -10.08 12.45 4.11
C GLU A 112 -9.72 11.58 2.88
N GLU A 113 -9.34 10.32 3.07
CA GLU A 113 -9.21 9.34 1.98
C GLU A 113 -10.55 9.13 1.27
N HIS A 114 -11.64 8.91 2.02
CA HIS A 114 -12.97 8.71 1.42
C HIS A 114 -13.40 9.91 0.57
N ARG A 115 -13.07 11.13 1.03
CA ARG A 115 -13.35 12.35 0.26
C ARG A 115 -12.52 12.38 -1.02
N PHE A 116 -11.25 12.02 -0.96
CA PHE A 116 -10.41 11.93 -2.16
C PHE A 116 -10.95 10.87 -3.14
N ALA A 117 -11.34 9.69 -2.66
CA ALA A 117 -11.99 8.67 -3.47
C ALA A 117 -13.28 9.20 -4.14
N ALA A 118 -14.11 9.94 -3.40
CA ALA A 118 -15.32 10.55 -3.94
C ALA A 118 -15.03 11.62 -5.01
N GLU A 119 -14.00 12.45 -4.82
CA GLU A 119 -13.54 13.42 -5.82
C GLU A 119 -13.05 12.74 -7.10
N LEU A 120 -12.29 11.64 -6.97
CA LEU A 120 -11.83 10.84 -8.10
C LEU A 120 -13.00 10.21 -8.87
N MET A 121 -13.96 9.60 -8.16
CA MET A 121 -15.17 9.04 -8.78
C MET A 121 -16.01 10.12 -9.49
N ALA A 122 -16.15 11.30 -8.87
CA ALA A 122 -16.87 12.42 -9.47
C ALA A 122 -16.18 12.96 -10.74
N ALA A 123 -14.86 12.79 -10.85
CA ALA A 123 -14.08 13.08 -12.05
C ALA A 123 -14.06 11.91 -13.07
N GLU A 124 -14.96 10.93 -12.91
CA GLU A 124 -15.06 9.73 -13.76
C GLU A 124 -13.76 8.91 -13.82
N ILE A 125 -13.00 8.91 -12.71
CA ILE A 125 -11.82 8.06 -12.55
C ILE A 125 -12.30 6.76 -11.88
N PRO A 126 -11.94 5.58 -12.43
CA PRO A 126 -12.39 4.27 -11.97
C PRO A 126 -11.68 3.89 -10.67
N VAL A 127 -12.09 4.51 -9.57
CA VAL A 127 -11.73 4.10 -8.22
C VAL A 127 -12.93 3.52 -7.49
N VAL A 128 -12.70 2.64 -6.51
CA VAL A 128 -13.76 2.05 -5.70
C VAL A 128 -13.82 2.75 -4.35
N GLY A 129 -14.71 3.75 -4.23
CA GLY A 129 -14.94 4.47 -2.98
C GLY A 129 -15.97 3.82 -2.05
N ALA A 130 -15.93 4.22 -0.78
CA ALA A 130 -16.91 3.83 0.22
C ALA A 130 -18.32 4.37 -0.11
N LEU A 131 -19.33 3.54 0.11
CA LEU A 131 -20.74 3.90 0.01
C LEU A 131 -21.10 4.94 1.07
N VAL A 132 -21.97 5.89 0.69
CA VAL A 132 -22.59 6.82 1.63
C VAL A 132 -23.83 6.14 2.23
N ILE A 133 -23.74 5.70 3.47
CA ILE A 133 -24.81 5.05 4.22
C ILE A 133 -25.20 5.98 5.36
N ASN A 134 -26.49 6.31 5.49
CA ASN A 134 -26.99 7.24 6.51
C ASN A 134 -26.21 8.58 6.53
N GLY A 135 -25.81 9.07 5.35
CA GLY A 135 -25.09 10.34 5.17
C GLY A 135 -23.60 10.30 5.55
N ARG A 136 -23.02 9.12 5.80
CA ARG A 136 -21.60 8.95 6.17
C ARG A 136 -20.96 7.79 5.39
N THR A 137 -19.64 7.80 5.29
CA THR A 137 -18.85 6.72 4.67
C THR A 137 -18.01 5.94 5.69
N LEU A 138 -17.79 6.53 6.86
CA LEU A 138 -17.10 5.90 8.00
C LEU A 138 -18.11 5.63 9.11
N HIS A 139 -18.08 4.42 9.63
CA HIS A 139 -18.96 3.92 10.67
C HIS A 139 -18.14 3.30 11.80
N HIS A 140 -18.79 3.11 12.95
CA HIS A 140 -18.15 2.54 14.13
C HIS A 140 -19.01 1.45 14.73
N PHE A 141 -18.37 0.34 15.09
CA PHE A 141 -19.04 -0.75 15.79
C PHE A 141 -18.04 -1.49 16.69
N ASN A 142 -18.41 -1.70 17.97
CA ASN A 142 -17.60 -2.43 18.95
C ASN A 142 -16.11 -2.02 19.02
N GLY A 143 -15.83 -0.71 18.87
CA GLY A 143 -14.47 -0.16 18.93
C GLY A 143 -13.68 -0.23 17.62
N PHE A 144 -14.28 -0.70 16.53
CA PHE A 144 -13.70 -0.65 15.19
C PHE A 144 -14.33 0.45 14.36
N SER A 145 -13.50 1.18 13.60
CA SER A 145 -13.94 1.99 12.49
C SER A 145 -14.05 1.11 11.24
N PHE A 146 -15.11 1.26 10.44
CA PHE A 146 -15.29 0.48 9.21
C PHE A 146 -15.98 1.28 8.10
N SER A 147 -15.77 0.83 6.86
CA SER A 147 -16.44 1.33 5.67
C SER A 147 -16.95 0.17 4.81
N VAL A 148 -17.91 0.46 3.95
CA VAL A 148 -18.52 -0.51 3.04
C VAL A 148 -18.39 0.02 1.61
N SER A 149 -17.87 -0.78 0.71
CA SER A 149 -17.66 -0.42 -0.70
C SER A 149 -18.33 -1.44 -1.62
N PRO A 150 -18.70 -1.05 -2.85
CA PRO A 150 -19.14 -2.00 -3.86
C PRO A 150 -18.05 -3.03 -4.16
N ARG A 151 -18.44 -4.27 -4.44
CA ARG A 151 -17.51 -5.26 -4.98
C ARG A 151 -17.14 -4.89 -6.42
N ARG A 152 -15.84 -4.83 -6.73
CA ARG A 152 -15.34 -4.76 -8.10
C ARG A 152 -14.52 -6.01 -8.43
N GLY A 153 -14.83 -6.63 -9.57
CA GLY A 153 -14.01 -7.69 -10.15
C GLY A 153 -13.02 -7.13 -11.17
N GLY A 154 -12.00 -7.92 -11.49
CA GLY A 154 -11.02 -7.64 -12.54
C GLY A 154 -9.81 -8.54 -12.39
N ARG A 155 -8.99 -8.61 -13.45
CA ARG A 155 -7.70 -9.33 -13.41
C ARG A 155 -6.56 -8.36 -13.14
N ARG A 156 -5.36 -8.84 -12.83
CA ARG A 156 -4.19 -7.95 -12.79
C ARG A 156 -3.86 -7.44 -14.21
N PRO A 157 -3.39 -6.20 -14.37
CA PRO A 157 -2.96 -5.69 -15.67
C PRO A 157 -1.72 -6.46 -16.17
N GLU A 158 -1.62 -6.62 -17.49
CA GLU A 158 -0.47 -7.22 -18.16
C GLU A 158 0.52 -6.11 -18.52
N LEU A 159 1.49 -5.83 -17.65
CA LEU A 159 2.43 -4.71 -17.81
C LEU A 159 3.50 -4.90 -18.90
N GLU A 160 3.50 -6.04 -19.58
CA GLU A 160 4.32 -6.28 -20.78
C GLU A 160 3.66 -5.69 -22.04
N ASP A 161 2.36 -5.37 -21.97
CA ASP A 161 1.63 -4.69 -23.02
C ASP A 161 1.71 -3.17 -22.82
N PHE A 162 2.37 -2.48 -23.74
CA PHE A 162 2.54 -1.03 -23.65
C PHE A 162 1.24 -0.24 -23.80
N SER A 163 0.23 -0.78 -24.49
CA SER A 163 -1.08 -0.14 -24.56
C SER A 163 -1.79 -0.12 -23.20
N VAL A 164 -1.57 -1.18 -22.39
CA VAL A 164 -2.05 -1.25 -21.01
C VAL A 164 -1.36 -0.18 -20.15
N LEU A 165 -0.04 -0.03 -20.30
CA LEU A 165 0.73 0.99 -19.59
C LEU A 165 0.34 2.41 -19.96
N GLU A 166 0.17 2.71 -21.25
CA GLU A 166 -0.33 4.02 -21.71
C GLU A 166 -1.70 4.33 -21.10
N TRP A 167 -2.59 3.35 -21.03
CA TRP A 167 -3.91 3.55 -20.41
C TRP A 167 -3.80 3.83 -18.91
N ILE A 168 -2.94 3.10 -18.20
CA ILE A 168 -2.65 3.37 -16.79
C ILE A 168 -2.06 4.77 -16.62
N GLY A 169 -1.10 5.17 -17.47
CA GLY A 169 -0.49 6.49 -17.50
C GLY A 169 -1.52 7.61 -17.60
N ARG A 170 -2.46 7.50 -18.55
CA ARG A 170 -3.58 8.44 -18.72
C ARG A 170 -4.41 8.59 -17.45
N PHE A 171 -4.74 7.49 -16.78
CA PHE A 171 -5.51 7.55 -15.55
C PHE A 171 -4.72 8.06 -14.35
N LEU A 172 -3.42 7.77 -14.25
CA LEU A 172 -2.54 8.37 -13.24
C LEU A 172 -2.48 9.89 -13.39
N ALA A 173 -2.39 10.40 -14.61
CA ALA A 173 -2.42 11.84 -14.85
C ALA A 173 -3.75 12.48 -14.42
N ARG A 174 -4.87 11.78 -14.62
CA ARG A 174 -6.19 12.21 -14.13
C ARG A 174 -6.27 12.18 -12.60
N ILE A 175 -5.78 11.12 -11.95
CA ILE A 175 -5.68 11.02 -10.49
C ILE A 175 -4.87 12.19 -9.94
N HIS A 176 -3.70 12.46 -10.51
CA HIS A 176 -2.80 13.55 -10.10
C HIS A 176 -3.37 14.95 -10.40
N THR A 177 -4.23 15.07 -11.41
CA THR A 177 -4.96 16.31 -11.70
C THR A 177 -5.96 16.64 -10.59
N VAL A 178 -6.77 15.67 -10.18
CA VAL A 178 -7.64 15.82 -9.00
C VAL A 178 -6.79 16.00 -7.73
N GLY A 179 -5.75 15.19 -7.57
CA GLY A 179 -4.87 15.19 -6.41
C GLY A 179 -4.08 16.48 -6.22
N GLY A 180 -3.86 17.24 -7.30
CA GLY A 180 -3.19 18.54 -7.29
C GLY A 180 -4.11 19.75 -7.07
N ALA A 181 -5.43 19.56 -6.94
CA ALA A 181 -6.39 20.65 -6.75
C ALA A 181 -6.38 21.22 -5.32
N GLN A 182 -6.11 20.37 -4.32
CA GLN A 182 -5.98 20.75 -2.92
C GLN A 182 -5.05 19.76 -2.19
N PRO A 183 -4.35 20.17 -1.13
CA PRO A 183 -3.53 19.26 -0.34
C PRO A 183 -4.38 18.41 0.61
N PHE A 184 -3.81 17.29 1.08
CA PHE A 184 -4.32 16.66 2.29
C PHE A 184 -4.00 17.53 3.53
N GLN A 185 -4.91 17.55 4.49
CA GLN A 185 -4.79 18.26 5.77
C GLN A 185 -4.37 17.33 6.90
N HIS A 186 -4.76 16.05 6.86
CA HIS A 186 -4.52 15.09 7.94
C HIS A 186 -3.67 13.89 7.51
N ARG A 187 -3.78 13.45 6.25
CA ARG A 187 -2.93 12.38 5.70
C ARG A 187 -1.48 12.87 5.62
N PRO A 188 -0.52 12.08 6.13
CA PRO A 188 0.88 12.47 6.17
C PRO A 188 1.48 12.49 4.76
N ALA A 189 2.59 13.20 4.64
CA ALA A 189 3.43 13.11 3.46
C ALA A 189 4.19 11.78 3.43
N LEU A 190 4.65 11.43 2.23
CA LEU A 190 5.74 10.49 2.01
C LEU A 190 7.02 11.33 1.88
N ASP A 191 7.86 11.30 2.92
CA ASP A 191 9.12 12.02 2.97
C ASP A 191 10.19 11.25 3.75
N LEU A 192 11.40 11.79 3.75
CA LEU A 192 12.57 11.22 4.45
C LEU A 192 12.32 11.08 5.96
N GLN A 193 11.52 11.97 6.55
CA GLN A 193 11.22 11.94 7.97
C GLN A 193 10.27 10.80 8.32
N THR A 194 9.14 10.69 7.62
CA THR A 194 8.05 9.76 7.92
C THR A 194 8.32 8.32 7.50
N PHE A 195 9.04 8.10 6.40
CA PHE A 195 9.38 6.75 5.91
C PHE A 195 10.83 6.34 6.23
N GLY A 196 11.71 7.29 6.53
CA GLY A 196 13.12 7.03 6.85
C GLY A 196 13.38 7.12 8.35
N HIS A 197 13.50 8.34 8.87
CA HIS A 197 13.95 8.58 10.24
C HIS A 197 13.00 8.05 11.31
N ALA A 198 11.70 8.28 11.18
CA ALA A 198 10.69 7.75 12.10
C ALA A 198 10.67 6.21 12.10
N SER A 199 10.88 5.60 10.93
CA SER A 199 10.99 4.15 10.80
C SER A 199 12.24 3.60 11.50
N ARG A 200 13.39 4.26 11.34
CA ARG A 200 14.61 3.94 12.12
C ARG A 200 14.35 4.04 13.62
N GLU A 201 13.77 5.14 14.09
CA GLU A 201 13.53 5.38 15.51
C GLU A 201 12.67 4.28 16.12
N LEU A 202 11.61 3.86 15.41
CA LEU A 202 10.74 2.77 15.84
C LEU A 202 11.49 1.44 15.95
N LEU A 203 12.30 1.12 14.95
CA LEU A 203 13.06 -0.13 14.91
C LEU A 203 14.09 -0.21 16.05
N LEU A 204 14.77 0.90 16.33
CA LEU A 204 15.74 1.00 17.43
C LEU A 204 15.05 0.94 18.79
N ALA A 205 13.95 1.67 18.97
CA ALA A 205 13.20 1.69 20.23
C ALA A 205 12.58 0.32 20.58
N GLY A 206 12.19 -0.45 19.55
CA GLY A 206 11.60 -1.77 19.71
C GLY A 206 12.59 -2.92 19.87
N ASN A 207 13.90 -2.68 19.85
CA ASN A 207 14.95 -3.70 19.93
C ASN A 207 14.79 -4.84 18.89
N TYR A 208 14.30 -4.51 17.69
CA TYR A 208 14.12 -5.50 16.61
C TYR A 208 15.42 -5.89 15.92
N LEU A 209 16.50 -5.11 16.12
CA LEU A 209 17.81 -5.33 15.54
C LEU A 209 18.69 -6.16 16.49
N PRO A 210 19.17 -7.35 16.06
CA PRO A 210 20.17 -8.12 16.78
C PRO A 210 21.44 -7.30 17.05
N LEU A 211 22.05 -7.52 18.21
CA LEU A 211 23.23 -6.76 18.67
C LEU A 211 24.41 -6.84 17.69
N ASP A 212 24.58 -7.98 17.01
CA ASP A 212 25.61 -8.20 16.01
C ASP A 212 25.37 -7.42 14.71
N MET A 213 24.11 -7.09 14.39
CA MET A 213 23.73 -6.37 13.18
C MET A 213 23.43 -4.89 13.38
N ALA A 214 23.06 -4.45 14.59
CA ALA A 214 22.58 -3.09 14.85
C ALA A 214 23.52 -1.99 14.33
N SER A 215 24.82 -2.08 14.65
CA SER A 215 25.80 -1.09 14.20
C SER A 215 26.01 -1.09 12.68
N ARG A 216 25.97 -2.27 12.04
CA ARG A 216 26.14 -2.40 10.59
C ARG A 216 24.94 -1.82 9.85
N TRP A 217 23.74 -2.15 10.29
CA TRP A 217 22.51 -1.63 9.71
C TRP A 217 22.40 -0.12 9.89
N LEU A 218 22.70 0.42 11.08
CA LEU A 218 22.64 1.86 11.30
C LEU A 218 23.60 2.62 10.38
N LYS A 219 24.82 2.12 10.19
CA LYS A 219 25.81 2.73 9.28
C LYS A 219 25.34 2.70 7.82
N ALA A 220 24.78 1.59 7.37
CA ALA A 220 24.25 1.47 6.01
C ALA A 220 23.04 2.39 5.81
N PHE A 221 22.15 2.47 6.80
CA PHE A 221 21.00 3.37 6.80
C PHE A 221 21.42 4.83 6.73
N GLU A 222 22.36 5.27 7.57
CA GLU A 222 22.84 6.67 7.57
C GLU A 222 23.41 7.05 6.20
N LYS A 223 24.26 6.20 5.62
CA LYS A 223 24.81 6.42 4.28
C LYS A 223 23.72 6.52 3.21
N ALA A 224 22.73 5.62 3.25
CA ALA A 224 21.62 5.64 2.31
C ALA A 224 20.76 6.90 2.45
N MET A 225 20.49 7.33 3.69
CA MET A 225 19.71 8.55 3.96
C MET A 225 20.44 9.83 3.55
N ASP A 226 21.76 9.91 3.75
CA ASP A 226 22.57 11.05 3.30
C ASP A 226 22.51 11.21 1.78
N VAL A 227 22.63 10.08 1.04
CA VAL A 227 22.50 10.07 -0.41
C VAL A 227 21.07 10.43 -0.84
N ALA A 228 20.06 9.83 -0.22
CA ALA A 228 18.66 10.14 -0.50
C ALA A 228 18.37 11.64 -0.30
N GLN A 229 18.82 12.23 0.81
CA GLN A 229 18.69 13.66 1.09
C GLN A 229 19.32 14.51 -0.01
N ALA A 230 20.55 14.20 -0.43
CA ALA A 230 21.21 14.91 -1.51
C ALA A 230 20.45 14.80 -2.85
N VAL A 231 19.86 13.64 -3.16
CA VAL A 231 19.03 13.49 -4.36
C VAL A 231 17.77 14.34 -4.26
N PHE A 232 17.06 14.30 -3.14
CA PHE A 232 15.86 15.13 -2.92
C PHE A 232 16.17 16.63 -3.06
N GLU A 233 17.29 17.09 -2.51
CA GLU A 233 17.76 18.46 -2.68
C GLU A 233 18.11 18.80 -4.14
N SER A 234 18.71 17.86 -4.88
CA SER A 234 19.10 18.08 -6.29
C SER A 234 17.91 18.25 -7.24
N VAL A 235 16.76 17.65 -6.91
CA VAL A 235 15.51 17.78 -7.70
C VAL A 235 14.88 19.15 -7.51
N GLY A 236 15.15 19.84 -6.40
CA GLY A 236 14.63 21.16 -6.09
C GLY A 236 13.17 21.13 -5.61
N ASP A 237 12.38 22.10 -6.04
CA ASP A 237 10.98 22.22 -5.61
C ASP A 237 10.12 21.09 -6.20
N ILE A 238 9.78 20.12 -5.36
CA ILE A 238 8.89 19.01 -5.70
C ILE A 238 7.45 19.42 -5.47
N ARG A 239 6.62 19.37 -6.51
CA ARG A 239 5.18 19.63 -6.37
C ARG A 239 4.51 18.45 -5.68
N THR A 240 4.09 18.65 -4.44
CA THR A 240 3.35 17.63 -3.69
C THR A 240 1.90 17.52 -4.17
N LEU A 241 1.45 16.29 -4.40
CA LEU A 241 0.09 15.94 -4.80
C LEU A 241 -0.53 14.98 -3.79
N ARG A 242 -1.86 14.89 -3.74
CA ARG A 242 -2.55 13.74 -3.14
C ARG A 242 -2.42 12.56 -4.11
N LEU A 243 -1.79 11.50 -3.65
CA LEU A 243 -1.45 10.33 -4.44
C LEU A 243 -2.32 9.13 -4.08
N HIS A 244 -2.31 8.10 -4.92
CA HIS A 244 -2.66 6.76 -4.50
C HIS A 244 -1.69 6.25 -3.41
N GLY A 245 -0.40 6.58 -3.53
CA GLY A 245 0.64 6.33 -2.53
C GLY A 245 1.19 4.89 -2.53
N ASP A 246 0.38 3.92 -2.94
CA ASP A 246 0.73 2.50 -3.09
C ASP A 246 0.29 1.93 -4.46
N CYS A 247 0.54 2.67 -5.54
CA CYS A 247 0.17 2.26 -6.89
C CYS A 247 1.09 1.17 -7.45
N HIS A 248 0.73 -0.10 -7.24
CA HIS A 248 1.42 -1.25 -7.81
C HIS A 248 0.41 -2.20 -8.49
N PRO A 249 0.85 -3.20 -9.28
CA PRO A 249 -0.07 -4.03 -10.08
C PRO A 249 -1.08 -4.85 -9.28
N GLY A 250 -0.86 -5.01 -7.97
CA GLY A 250 -1.81 -5.67 -7.06
C GLY A 250 -3.00 -4.80 -6.71
N ASN A 251 -2.84 -3.47 -6.77
CA ASN A 251 -3.86 -2.47 -6.47
C ASN A 251 -4.50 -1.88 -7.74
N ILE A 252 -4.29 -2.54 -8.88
CA ILE A 252 -4.94 -2.20 -10.15
C ILE A 252 -5.70 -3.43 -10.65
N LEU A 253 -7.01 -3.29 -10.79
CA LEU A 253 -7.87 -4.26 -11.46
C LEU A 253 -8.03 -3.85 -12.92
N TRP A 254 -7.93 -4.80 -13.83
CA TRP A 254 -8.05 -4.58 -15.27
C TRP A 254 -9.29 -5.27 -15.82
N THR A 255 -10.10 -4.50 -16.55
CA THR A 255 -11.20 -5.02 -17.36
C THR A 255 -10.81 -4.90 -18.84
N PRO A 256 -10.81 -6.00 -19.62
CA PRO A 256 -10.45 -5.96 -21.03
C PRO A 256 -11.34 -5.04 -21.87
N GLU A 257 -10.81 -4.60 -23.01
CA GLU A 257 -11.57 -3.85 -24.02
C GLU A 257 -12.79 -4.62 -24.52
N GLY A 258 -13.82 -3.88 -24.94
CA GLY A 258 -15.07 -4.44 -25.46
C GLY A 258 -16.05 -4.93 -24.38
N VAL A 259 -15.69 -4.82 -23.10
CA VAL A 259 -16.56 -5.11 -21.95
C VAL A 259 -16.95 -3.80 -21.27
N GLU A 260 -18.15 -3.77 -20.67
CA GLU A 260 -18.59 -2.62 -19.86
C GLU A 260 -17.60 -2.34 -18.72
N GLY A 261 -17.16 -1.09 -18.62
CA GLY A 261 -16.14 -0.67 -17.66
C GLY A 261 -14.73 -1.11 -18.07
N ALA A 262 -14.40 -1.22 -19.35
CA ALA A 262 -13.03 -1.49 -19.80
C ALA A 262 -12.00 -0.48 -19.26
N GLY A 263 -10.77 -0.96 -19.04
CA GLY A 263 -9.64 -0.18 -18.56
C GLY A 263 -9.22 -0.51 -17.11
N PRO A 264 -8.29 0.27 -16.56
CA PRO A 264 -7.81 0.08 -15.20
C PRO A 264 -8.86 0.53 -14.18
N HIS A 265 -8.90 -0.10 -13.02
CA HIS A 265 -9.60 0.38 -11.83
C HIS A 265 -8.62 0.34 -10.67
N PHE A 266 -8.44 1.47 -10.02
CA PHE A 266 -7.54 1.61 -8.88
C PHE A 266 -8.30 1.26 -7.61
N VAL A 267 -7.69 0.44 -6.77
CA VAL A 267 -8.27 -0.03 -5.52
C VAL A 267 -7.32 0.23 -4.37
N ASP A 268 -7.88 0.29 -3.17
CA ASP A 268 -7.16 0.47 -1.91
C ASP A 268 -6.36 1.78 -1.79
N LEU A 269 -7.09 2.85 -1.50
CA LEU A 269 -6.50 4.16 -1.17
C LEU A 269 -6.06 4.26 0.30
N ASP A 270 -5.91 3.15 1.04
CA ASP A 270 -5.54 3.19 2.47
C ASP A 270 -4.19 3.86 2.73
N ASP A 271 -3.32 3.83 1.73
CA ASP A 271 -1.99 4.44 1.74
C ASP A 271 -1.92 5.72 0.92
N ALA A 272 -3.08 6.31 0.56
CA ALA A 272 -3.15 7.63 -0.04
C ALA A 272 -2.49 8.66 0.88
N ARG A 273 -1.52 9.37 0.31
CA ARG A 273 -0.63 10.30 1.02
C ARG A 273 -0.23 11.45 0.10
N SER A 274 0.37 12.47 0.70
CA SER A 274 0.96 13.59 -0.03
C SER A 274 2.37 13.22 -0.52
N GLY A 275 2.69 13.41 -1.80
CA GLY A 275 4.04 13.10 -2.31
C GLY A 275 4.30 13.52 -3.77
N PRO A 276 5.46 13.17 -4.34
CA PRO A 276 5.79 13.38 -5.74
C PRO A 276 4.99 12.47 -6.67
N ALA A 277 4.67 12.94 -7.88
CA ALA A 277 3.92 12.16 -8.87
C ALA A 277 4.59 10.82 -9.19
N VAL A 278 5.93 10.78 -9.28
CA VAL A 278 6.68 9.57 -9.60
C VAL A 278 6.40 8.40 -8.65
N GLN A 279 5.95 8.66 -7.42
CA GLN A 279 5.61 7.63 -6.44
C GLN A 279 4.55 6.65 -6.98
N ASP A 280 3.58 7.13 -7.74
CA ASP A 280 2.52 6.28 -8.30
C ASP A 280 2.90 5.60 -9.63
N LEU A 281 4.12 5.85 -10.14
CA LEU A 281 4.60 5.29 -11.41
C LEU A 281 5.64 4.19 -11.21
N TRP A 282 6.65 4.41 -10.35
CA TRP A 282 7.86 3.59 -10.37
C TRP A 282 7.62 2.13 -9.96
N MET A 283 6.58 1.86 -9.16
CA MET A 283 6.21 0.51 -8.72
C MET A 283 5.56 -0.35 -9.82
N LEU A 284 5.24 0.25 -10.96
CA LEU A 284 4.77 -0.44 -12.17
C LEU A 284 5.93 -0.91 -13.06
N LEU A 285 7.15 -0.44 -12.79
CA LEU A 285 8.34 -0.80 -13.56
C LEU A 285 8.91 -2.14 -13.09
N SER A 286 9.33 -2.98 -14.03
CA SER A 286 9.90 -4.29 -13.76
C SER A 286 10.91 -4.71 -14.84
N GLY A 287 11.80 -5.63 -14.47
CA GLY A 287 12.82 -6.15 -15.39
C GLY A 287 14.13 -5.35 -15.39
N GLU A 288 14.92 -5.53 -16.44
CA GLU A 288 16.20 -4.85 -16.65
C GLU A 288 16.02 -3.38 -17.01
N ARG A 289 17.08 -2.57 -16.85
CA ARG A 289 17.03 -1.11 -17.10
C ARG A 289 16.42 -0.75 -18.46
N ALA A 290 16.76 -1.49 -19.52
CA ALA A 290 16.20 -1.27 -20.86
C ALA A 290 14.68 -1.51 -20.92
N GLN A 291 14.18 -2.52 -20.20
CA GLN A 291 12.74 -2.81 -20.11
C GLN A 291 12.04 -1.73 -19.27
N CYS A 292 12.62 -1.34 -18.13
CA CYS A 292 12.09 -0.25 -17.31
C CYS A 292 11.99 1.07 -18.09
N LEU A 293 12.96 1.38 -18.95
CA LEU A 293 12.91 2.57 -19.81
C LEU A 293 11.75 2.51 -20.81
N GLN A 294 11.51 1.36 -21.43
CA GLN A 294 10.38 1.19 -22.36
C GLN A 294 9.03 1.30 -21.65
N GLN A 295 8.90 0.64 -20.49
CA GLN A 295 7.69 0.71 -19.66
C GLN A 295 7.43 2.13 -19.15
N LEU A 296 8.48 2.82 -18.71
CA LEU A 296 8.40 4.20 -18.27
C LEU A 296 7.99 5.13 -19.41
N GLY A 297 8.55 4.92 -20.62
CA GLY A 297 8.15 5.64 -21.83
C GLY A 297 6.64 5.53 -22.07
N ALA A 298 6.11 4.31 -22.12
CA ALA A 298 4.67 4.08 -22.32
C ALA A 298 3.80 4.73 -21.21
N LEU A 299 4.22 4.63 -19.94
CA LEU A 299 3.53 5.28 -18.83
C LEU A 299 3.53 6.81 -18.96
N VAL A 300 4.68 7.41 -19.28
CA VAL A 300 4.83 8.85 -19.41
C VAL A 300 4.11 9.37 -20.65
N ASP A 301 4.19 8.68 -21.79
CA ASP A 301 3.45 9.02 -23.01
C ASP A 301 1.95 9.12 -22.73
N GLY A 302 1.37 8.12 -22.07
CA GLY A 302 -0.04 8.17 -21.66
C GLY A 302 -0.32 9.24 -20.61
N TYR A 303 0.58 9.45 -19.66
CA TYR A 303 0.42 10.47 -18.61
C TYR A 303 0.37 11.89 -19.22
N GLU A 304 1.25 12.17 -20.18
CA GLU A 304 1.40 13.49 -20.80
C GLU A 304 0.28 13.89 -21.75
N GLU A 305 -0.62 12.97 -22.11
CA GLU A 305 -1.88 13.32 -22.78
C GLU A 305 -2.77 14.24 -21.94
N PHE A 306 -2.67 14.18 -20.61
CA PHE A 306 -3.52 14.96 -19.70
C PHE A 306 -2.73 15.93 -18.82
N ARG A 307 -1.46 15.63 -18.52
CA ARG A 307 -0.65 16.43 -17.60
C ARG A 307 0.84 16.26 -17.86
N GLU A 308 1.59 17.36 -17.87
CA GLU A 308 3.05 17.32 -17.95
C GLU A 308 3.66 16.51 -16.79
N PHE A 309 4.56 15.57 -17.12
CA PHE A 309 5.26 14.78 -16.13
C PHE A 309 6.56 15.48 -15.70
N PRO A 310 6.76 15.74 -14.38
CA PRO A 310 7.98 16.37 -13.88
C PRO A 310 9.15 15.38 -13.95
N ARG A 311 9.83 15.32 -15.10
CA ARG A 311 10.94 14.37 -15.37
C ARG A 311 12.08 14.42 -14.34
N SER A 312 12.28 15.55 -13.66
CA SER A 312 13.24 15.65 -12.55
C SER A 312 12.91 14.69 -11.40
N GLU A 313 11.64 14.35 -11.20
CA GLU A 313 11.22 13.38 -10.19
C GLU A 313 11.69 11.95 -10.50
N LEU A 314 12.13 11.63 -11.72
CA LEU A 314 12.71 10.31 -12.03
C LEU A 314 13.95 10.01 -11.20
N ALA A 315 14.67 11.03 -10.73
CA ALA A 315 15.78 10.86 -9.79
C ALA A 315 15.30 10.35 -8.41
N LEU A 316 14.04 10.58 -8.05
CA LEU A 316 13.48 10.17 -6.75
C LEU A 316 13.08 8.69 -6.71
N ILE A 317 13.16 7.95 -7.81
CA ILE A 317 12.76 6.53 -7.86
C ILE A 317 13.54 5.69 -6.82
N GLU A 318 14.86 5.77 -6.83
CA GLU A 318 15.70 4.99 -5.91
C GLU A 318 15.61 5.51 -4.44
N PRO A 319 15.58 6.82 -4.17
CA PRO A 319 15.27 7.33 -2.83
C PRO A 319 13.93 6.86 -2.28
N LEU A 320 12.84 6.93 -3.06
CA LEU A 320 11.50 6.49 -2.64
C LEU A 320 11.45 4.98 -2.42
N ARG A 321 12.14 4.21 -3.26
CA ARG A 321 12.29 2.77 -3.07
C ARG A 321 13.03 2.46 -1.77
N THR A 322 14.14 3.15 -1.51
CA THR A 322 14.92 3.01 -0.27
C THR A 322 14.06 3.30 0.96
N LEU A 323 13.28 4.39 0.93
CA LEU A 323 12.32 4.72 1.97
C LEU A 323 11.26 3.63 2.17
N ARG A 324 10.72 3.06 1.08
CA ARG A 324 9.78 1.93 1.16
C ARG A 324 10.41 0.69 1.81
N LEU A 325 11.68 0.39 1.53
CA LEU A 325 12.40 -0.73 2.16
C LEU A 325 12.52 -0.56 3.67
N VAL A 326 12.99 0.61 4.12
CA VAL A 326 13.14 0.91 5.56
C VAL A 326 11.78 0.91 6.25
N HIS A 327 10.79 1.56 5.63
CA HIS A 327 9.46 1.65 6.17
C HIS A 327 8.79 0.28 6.31
N TYR A 328 9.00 -0.64 5.37
CA TYR A 328 8.48 -2.01 5.44
C TYR A 328 8.97 -2.75 6.70
N SER A 329 10.25 -2.61 7.05
CA SER A 329 10.79 -3.19 8.28
C SER A 329 10.12 -2.61 9.54
N ALA A 330 9.90 -1.29 9.56
CA ALA A 330 9.18 -0.63 10.65
C ALA A 330 7.68 -1.00 10.69
N TRP A 331 7.07 -1.23 9.53
CA TRP A 331 5.69 -1.68 9.40
C TRP A 331 5.48 -3.08 10.01
N LEU A 332 6.43 -4.00 9.80
CA LEU A 332 6.46 -5.30 10.47
C LEU A 332 6.57 -5.14 11.99
N ALA A 333 7.53 -4.34 12.45
CA ALA A 333 7.75 -4.07 13.87
C ALA A 333 6.48 -3.55 14.57
N GLN A 334 5.80 -2.56 13.99
CA GLN A 334 4.55 -2.00 14.52
C GLN A 334 3.45 -3.05 14.73
N ARG A 335 3.48 -4.13 13.95
CA ARG A 335 2.43 -5.16 13.92
C ARG A 335 2.90 -6.47 14.52
N TRP A 336 4.10 -6.53 15.08
CA TRP A 336 4.70 -7.78 15.54
C TRP A 336 3.91 -8.49 16.64
N HIS A 337 3.13 -7.74 17.41
CA HIS A 337 2.24 -8.27 18.45
C HIS A 337 0.96 -8.92 17.89
N ASP A 338 0.63 -8.70 16.61
CA ASP A 338 -0.46 -9.41 15.92
C ASP A 338 0.03 -10.82 15.55
N PRO A 339 -0.59 -11.90 16.05
CA PRO A 339 -0.12 -13.28 15.86
C PRO A 339 0.06 -13.69 14.40
N ILE A 340 -0.67 -13.07 13.46
CA ILE A 340 -0.52 -13.38 12.04
C ILE A 340 0.85 -12.95 11.50
N PHE A 341 1.50 -11.95 12.10
CA PHE A 341 2.77 -11.40 11.63
C PHE A 341 3.95 -12.36 11.90
N PRO A 342 4.20 -12.84 13.14
CA PRO A 342 5.23 -13.84 13.37
C PRO A 342 5.03 -15.13 12.56
N ILE A 343 3.78 -15.52 12.31
CA ILE A 343 3.45 -16.71 11.50
C ILE A 343 3.84 -16.51 10.03
N ASN A 344 3.55 -15.34 9.44
CA ASN A 344 3.78 -15.07 8.02
C ASN A 344 5.19 -14.53 7.73
N PHE A 345 5.84 -13.94 8.74
CA PHE A 345 7.15 -13.31 8.63
C PHE A 345 8.13 -13.83 9.69
N PRO A 346 8.31 -15.16 9.86
CA PRO A 346 9.08 -15.74 10.95
C PRO A 346 10.57 -15.38 10.91
N TRP A 347 11.06 -14.91 9.77
CA TRP A 347 12.44 -14.46 9.58
C TRP A 347 12.70 -13.05 10.12
N PHE A 348 11.67 -12.26 10.41
CA PHE A 348 11.83 -10.88 10.90
C PHE A 348 12.44 -10.89 12.31
N GLY A 349 13.45 -10.03 12.51
CA GLY A 349 14.25 -9.99 13.74
C GLY A 349 15.47 -10.93 13.74
N SER A 350 15.64 -11.80 12.74
CA SER A 350 16.84 -12.65 12.62
C SER A 350 18.06 -11.87 12.10
N SER A 351 19.27 -12.30 12.46
CA SER A 351 20.52 -11.70 11.93
C SER A 351 20.60 -11.81 10.41
N ASP A 352 20.11 -12.90 9.81
CA ASP A 352 20.12 -13.09 8.36
C ASP A 352 19.22 -12.09 7.63
N TYR A 353 18.02 -11.81 8.17
CA TYR A 353 17.15 -10.77 7.63
C TYR A 353 17.84 -9.40 7.66
N TRP A 354 18.41 -9.02 8.80
CA TRP A 354 19.05 -7.72 8.96
C TRP A 354 20.34 -7.59 8.16
N LYS A 355 21.09 -8.68 7.97
CA LYS A 355 22.19 -8.73 7.03
C LYS A 355 21.70 -8.46 5.60
N GLY A 356 20.63 -9.11 5.18
CA GLY A 356 20.00 -8.83 3.88
C GLY A 356 19.55 -7.37 3.75
N GLN A 357 19.01 -6.77 4.82
CA GLN A 357 18.67 -5.33 4.82
C GLN A 357 19.91 -4.43 4.67
N VAL A 358 21.05 -4.77 5.28
CA VAL A 358 22.32 -4.06 5.09
C VAL A 358 22.72 -4.12 3.62
N ASP A 359 22.80 -5.33 3.05
CA ASP A 359 23.21 -5.54 1.66
C ASP A 359 22.29 -4.75 0.70
N MET A 360 20.97 -4.74 0.96
CA MET A 360 19.98 -3.98 0.19
C MET A 360 20.17 -2.47 0.30
N LEU A 361 20.49 -1.93 1.48
CA LEU A 361 20.75 -0.49 1.67
C LEU A 361 22.05 -0.07 0.98
N GLU A 362 23.06 -0.93 0.96
CA GLU A 362 24.31 -0.70 0.21
C GLU A 362 24.05 -0.70 -1.30
N GLU A 363 23.33 -1.70 -1.84
CA GLU A 363 22.91 -1.74 -3.25
C GLU A 363 22.08 -0.49 -3.63
N GLN A 364 21.16 -0.06 -2.77
CA GLN A 364 20.35 1.13 -3.02
C GLN A 364 21.13 2.43 -2.94
N THR A 365 22.14 2.50 -2.07
CA THR A 365 23.05 3.65 -2.02
C THR A 365 23.78 3.81 -3.36
N GLU A 366 24.24 2.71 -3.94
CA GLU A 366 24.88 2.71 -5.27
C GLU A 366 23.87 3.09 -6.36
N ALA A 367 22.66 2.52 -6.35
CA ALA A 367 21.62 2.81 -7.32
C ALA A 367 21.19 4.28 -7.32
N MET A 368 21.08 4.93 -6.15
CA MET A 368 20.78 6.36 -6.04
C MET A 368 21.87 7.27 -6.63
N GLN A 369 23.09 6.77 -6.77
CA GLN A 369 24.23 7.50 -7.35
C GLN A 369 24.39 7.24 -8.85
N GLU A 370 23.70 6.24 -9.42
CA GLU A 370 23.66 6.01 -10.85
C GLU A 370 22.84 7.09 -11.57
N ALA A 371 23.01 7.17 -12.90
CA ALA A 371 22.16 8.02 -13.72
C ALA A 371 20.68 7.61 -13.57
N PRO A 372 19.76 8.55 -13.29
CA PRO A 372 18.32 8.26 -13.22
C PRO A 372 17.78 7.62 -14.50
N LEU A 373 16.62 6.99 -14.40
CA LEU A 373 15.85 6.65 -15.61
C LEU A 373 15.48 7.93 -16.36
N VAL A 374 15.30 7.80 -17.68
CA VAL A 374 14.88 8.89 -18.57
C VAL A 374 13.65 8.45 -19.33
N ALA A 375 12.74 9.39 -19.60
CA ALA A 375 11.50 9.18 -20.33
C ALA A 375 11.34 10.25 -21.39
#